data_AF-A0A9D5FTJ1-F1
#
_entry.id   AF-A0A9D5FTJ1-F1
#
_cell.length_a   1.000
_cell.length_b   1.000
_cell.length_c   1.000
_cell.angle_alpha   90.00
_cell.angle_beta   90.00
_cell.angle_gamma   90.00
#
_symmetry.space_group_name_H-M   'P 1'
#
loop_
_entity.id
_entity.type
_entity.pdbx_description
1 polymer ?
#
loop_
_entity_poly.entity_id
_entity_poly.type
_entity_poly.pdbx_seq_one_letter_code
_entity_poly.pdbx_strand_id
1 'polypeptide(L)'
;MPLESDENYFSHTAYEIPDSKWQYIWSNFRNFTLTSWGSYLCCWLTINLYAFRSTVEGAFVGIISLIIFYLKQLIINEKAYRNLHEAKASSLILQDGVCIVINPDDLQNEEVDYNKVRKLKDYVITLFIPWSKVTHVHVFSDNVAIESKEHIIQFFYNEEESLHDILQAVAPHFKKSTSTTTFLTYDEATKVLTEDAGIAIYLLPYAPDSQDRPEFTSIIGGRPNLPADIAWPYHNGVPMSFLAQIRISEAFGSQEAQDTQPPLGEKGMLFFFADLKTSNRDDQESYKVIYLPEEPITPERPFPDDLSSSFCFDSIPLVLQPELGFHDYMYYSYTEGEPSTTKATYDAVINSYFQDFHMHMGHMFGGAQWKERSPLEHIEELQQGNDYFMLLQLESFDGDTEDLHPLQLGRAESIMFFYIEEKALEQRDFTHVLVDWQ
;
A
#
# COMPACT_ATOMS: atom_id res chain seq x y z
N MET A 1 9.96 6.10 -37.18
CA MET A 1 10.93 6.39 -38.25
C MET A 1 12.29 6.58 -37.61
N PRO A 2 13.35 5.89 -38.05
CA PRO A 2 14.70 6.20 -37.61
C PRO A 2 15.11 7.52 -38.30
N LEU A 3 15.47 8.52 -37.50
CA LEU A 3 16.02 9.78 -38.01
C LEU A 3 17.44 9.49 -38.48
N GLU A 4 17.63 9.47 -39.81
CA GLU A 4 18.94 9.55 -40.44
C GLU A 4 19.49 10.98 -40.25
N SER A 5 20.44 11.13 -39.33
CA SER A 5 21.61 11.99 -39.53
C SER A 5 22.58 11.81 -38.36
N ASP A 6 23.67 11.07 -38.63
CA ASP A 6 24.90 11.04 -37.83
C ASP A 6 25.64 12.39 -37.95
N GLU A 7 25.03 13.48 -37.49
CA GLU A 7 25.81 14.65 -37.07
C GLU A 7 25.81 14.69 -35.56
N ASN A 8 27.01 14.80 -34.97
CA ASN A 8 27.18 14.89 -33.53
C ASN A 8 26.50 16.18 -33.02
N TYR A 9 25.21 16.09 -32.71
CA TYR A 9 24.41 17.19 -32.21
C TYR A 9 24.78 17.40 -30.74
N PHE A 10 25.82 18.21 -30.52
CA PHE A 10 26.15 18.69 -29.18
C PHE A 10 25.39 19.98 -28.95
N SER A 11 24.30 19.92 -28.20
CA SER A 11 23.58 21.12 -27.79
C SER A 11 24.50 21.97 -26.91
N HIS A 12 25.06 23.03 -27.50
CA HIS A 12 25.68 24.14 -26.76
C HIS A 12 24.62 25.09 -26.17
N THR A 13 23.36 24.71 -26.22
CA THR A 13 22.21 25.52 -25.83
C THR A 13 21.87 25.26 -24.37
N ALA A 14 21.97 26.30 -23.55
CA ALA A 14 21.45 26.28 -22.19
C ALA A 14 19.92 26.38 -22.24
N TYR A 15 19.24 25.40 -21.67
CA TYR A 15 17.78 25.41 -21.54
C TYR A 15 17.43 26.10 -20.22
N GLU A 16 17.00 27.35 -20.33
CA GLU A 16 16.54 28.14 -19.19
C GLU A 16 15.18 27.63 -18.69
N ILE A 17 14.97 27.70 -17.38
CA ILE A 17 13.67 27.40 -16.78
C ILE A 17 12.76 28.62 -16.96
N PRO A 18 11.61 28.50 -17.64
CA PRO A 18 10.69 29.62 -17.80
C PRO A 18 10.17 30.12 -16.45
N ASP A 19 10.00 31.44 -16.29
CA ASP A 19 9.46 32.09 -15.07
C ASP A 19 8.17 31.42 -14.56
N SER A 20 7.28 31.04 -15.48
CA SER A 20 6.00 30.38 -15.18
C SER A 20 6.13 28.95 -14.63
N LYS A 21 7.31 28.33 -14.77
CA LYS A 21 7.57 26.92 -14.40
C LYS A 21 8.34 26.77 -13.07
N TRP A 22 8.89 27.85 -12.52
CA TRP A 22 9.62 27.82 -11.25
C TRP A 22 8.77 27.36 -10.05
N GLN A 23 7.45 27.57 -10.08
CA GLN A 23 6.53 27.03 -9.08
C GLN A 23 6.57 25.49 -8.96
N TYR A 24 6.83 24.76 -10.05
CA TYR A 24 6.93 23.31 -10.03
C TYR A 24 8.25 22.85 -9.40
N ILE A 25 9.34 23.59 -9.64
CA ILE A 25 10.65 23.36 -8.99
C ILE A 25 10.53 23.56 -7.49
N TRP A 26 9.83 24.60 -7.04
CA TRP A 26 9.54 24.81 -5.62
C TRP A 26 8.80 23.63 -4.98
N SER A 27 7.80 23.07 -5.70
CA SER A 27 7.06 21.90 -5.24
C SER A 27 7.97 20.68 -5.01
N ASN A 28 8.96 20.46 -5.89
CA ASN A 28 9.93 19.38 -5.76
C ASN A 28 10.84 19.56 -4.53
N PHE A 29 11.37 20.78 -4.31
CA PHE A 29 12.14 21.10 -3.11
C PHE A 29 11.32 20.87 -1.83
N ARG A 30 10.04 21.28 -1.84
CA ARG A 30 9.13 21.08 -0.71
C ARG A 30 8.91 19.61 -0.39
N ASN A 31 8.63 18.78 -1.39
CA ASN A 31 8.30 17.36 -1.20
C ASN A 31 9.50 16.54 -0.68
N PHE A 32 10.72 16.79 -1.17
CA PHE A 32 11.95 16.16 -0.64
C PHE A 32 12.17 16.43 0.86
N THR A 33 11.72 17.59 1.35
CA THR A 33 11.79 17.95 2.77
C THR A 33 10.90 17.04 3.64
N LEU A 34 9.78 16.56 3.10
CA LEU A 34 8.80 15.75 3.83
C LEU A 34 9.15 14.26 3.83
N THR A 35 9.85 13.78 2.81
CA THR A 35 10.12 12.34 2.60
C THR A 35 11.51 11.87 3.05
N SER A 36 12.32 12.74 3.68
CA SER A 36 13.70 12.37 4.06
C SER A 36 13.76 11.40 5.25
N TRP A 37 14.73 10.49 5.27
CA TRP A 37 15.02 9.60 6.41
C TRP A 37 15.19 10.31 7.75
N GLY A 38 15.69 11.57 7.74
CA GLY A 38 15.79 12.40 8.93
C GLY A 38 14.42 12.75 9.52
N SER A 39 13.41 12.94 8.67
CA SER A 39 12.02 13.18 9.07
C SER A 39 11.45 11.97 9.81
N TYR A 40 11.69 10.76 9.28
CA TYR A 40 11.27 9.51 9.92
C TYR A 40 11.98 9.25 11.26
N LEU A 41 13.31 9.49 11.32
CA LEU A 41 14.08 9.31 12.55
C LEU A 41 13.68 10.29 13.65
N CYS A 42 13.38 11.56 13.31
CA CYS A 42 12.89 12.53 14.28
C CYS A 42 11.46 12.22 14.76
N CYS A 43 10.59 11.71 13.88
CA CYS A 43 9.27 11.19 14.27
C CYS A 43 9.42 10.01 15.24
N TRP A 44 10.30 9.05 14.92
CA TRP A 44 10.61 7.92 15.79
C TRP A 44 11.17 8.37 17.15
N LEU A 45 12.12 9.30 17.19
CA LEU A 45 12.64 9.87 18.44
C LEU A 45 11.56 10.56 19.28
N THR A 46 10.63 11.27 18.64
CA THR A 46 9.53 11.96 19.33
C THR A 46 8.53 10.97 19.93
N ILE A 47 8.20 9.91 19.19
CA ILE A 47 7.36 8.79 19.66
C ILE A 47 8.03 8.07 20.83
N ASN A 48 9.35 7.84 20.77
CA ASN A 48 10.09 7.19 21.86
C ASN A 48 10.23 8.07 23.10
N LEU A 49 10.45 9.38 22.93
CA LEU A 49 10.43 10.34 24.04
C LEU A 49 9.05 10.46 24.69
N TYR A 50 7.98 10.30 23.92
CA TYR A 50 6.61 10.20 24.44
C TYR A 50 6.38 8.91 25.25
N ALA A 51 6.95 7.79 24.82
CA ALA A 51 6.80 6.50 25.47
C ALA A 51 7.56 6.40 26.82
N PHE A 52 8.66 7.14 27.01
CA PHE A 52 9.57 7.01 28.16
C PHE A 52 9.17 7.75 29.46
N ARG A 53 7.86 7.82 29.78
CA ARG A 53 7.19 8.41 30.97
C ARG A 53 6.65 9.85 30.81
N SER A 54 5.41 9.91 30.29
CA SER A 54 4.26 10.64 30.87
C SER A 54 4.44 12.07 31.40
N THR A 55 5.04 12.99 30.64
CA THR A 55 4.66 14.40 30.75
C THR A 55 4.35 14.97 29.38
N VAL A 56 3.23 15.70 29.28
CA VAL A 56 2.85 16.49 28.11
C VAL A 56 4.05 17.32 27.62
N GLU A 57 4.88 17.80 28.55
CA GLU A 57 6.12 18.54 28.32
C GLU A 57 7.13 17.81 27.42
N GLY A 58 7.33 16.49 27.58
CA GLY A 58 8.25 15.71 26.73
C GLY A 58 7.76 15.59 25.29
N ALA A 59 6.45 15.42 25.10
CA ALA A 59 5.80 15.45 23.80
C ALA A 59 5.97 16.82 23.12
N PHE A 60 5.76 17.90 23.89
CA PHE A 60 5.96 19.27 23.41
C PHE A 60 7.41 19.50 22.98
N VAL A 61 8.41 19.03 23.73
CA VAL A 61 9.82 19.16 23.35
C VAL A 61 10.13 18.41 22.05
N GLY A 62 9.60 17.19 21.88
CA GLY A 62 9.78 16.42 20.64
C GLY A 62 9.10 17.08 19.43
N ILE A 63 7.84 17.49 19.57
CA ILE A 63 7.07 18.20 18.53
C ILE A 63 7.75 19.54 18.18
N ILE A 64 8.19 20.33 19.16
CA ILE A 64 8.91 21.59 18.90
C ILE A 64 10.23 21.32 18.19
N SER A 65 10.98 20.27 18.57
CA SER A 65 12.24 19.90 17.90
C SER A 65 12.01 19.49 16.44
N LEU A 66 10.95 18.73 16.17
CA LEU A 66 10.49 18.39 14.83
C LEU A 66 10.13 19.65 14.02
N ILE A 67 9.30 20.53 14.58
CA ILE A 67 8.91 21.78 13.93
C ILE A 67 10.13 22.63 13.62
N ILE A 68 11.08 22.77 14.55
CA ILE A 68 12.33 23.51 14.33
C ILE A 68 13.18 22.86 13.23
N PHE A 69 13.30 21.54 13.20
CA PHE A 69 14.00 20.82 12.15
C PHE A 69 13.35 21.03 10.78
N TYR A 70 12.03 20.87 10.67
CA TYR A 70 11.28 21.11 9.44
C TYR A 70 11.39 22.56 8.98
N LEU A 71 11.21 23.53 9.87
CA LEU A 71 11.38 24.94 9.55
C LEU A 71 12.81 25.23 9.06
N LYS A 72 13.83 24.65 9.69
CA LYS A 72 15.23 24.80 9.25
C LYS A 72 15.45 24.22 7.86
N GLN A 73 14.93 23.03 7.57
CA GLN A 73 15.06 22.41 6.25
C GLN A 73 14.29 23.19 5.18
N LEU A 74 13.07 23.64 5.51
CA LEU A 74 12.28 24.49 4.64
C LEU A 74 13.03 25.80 4.32
N ILE A 75 13.66 26.43 5.31
CA ILE A 75 14.49 27.64 5.10
C ILE A 75 15.71 27.34 4.24
N ILE A 76 16.40 26.21 4.45
CA ILE A 76 17.55 25.82 3.63
C ILE A 76 17.12 25.58 2.18
N ASN A 77 16.02 24.87 1.97
CA ASN A 77 15.47 24.58 0.65
C ASN A 77 14.90 25.82 -0.03
N GLU A 78 14.24 26.71 0.71
CA GLU A 78 13.81 28.02 0.22
C GLU A 78 15.01 28.86 -0.21
N LYS A 79 16.07 28.88 0.59
CA LYS A 79 17.30 29.59 0.26
C LYS A 79 17.99 28.98 -0.97
N ALA A 80 18.06 27.66 -1.07
CA ALA A 80 18.60 26.97 -2.24
C ALA A 80 17.77 27.26 -3.50
N TYR A 81 16.45 27.20 -3.38
CA TYR A 81 15.50 27.55 -4.44
C TYR A 81 15.64 29.00 -4.90
N ARG A 82 15.64 29.96 -3.96
CA ARG A 82 15.85 31.39 -4.25
C ARG A 82 17.20 31.62 -4.90
N ASN A 83 18.26 31.00 -4.39
CA ASN A 83 19.59 31.09 -4.98
C ASN A 83 19.61 30.54 -6.42
N LEU A 84 18.96 29.40 -6.69
CA LEU A 84 18.88 28.82 -8.04
C LEU A 84 18.06 29.70 -9.00
N HIS A 85 16.96 30.27 -8.50
CA HIS A 85 16.07 31.17 -9.23
C HIS A 85 16.77 32.50 -9.55
N GLU A 86 17.36 33.15 -8.54
CA GLU A 86 18.13 34.40 -8.69
C GLU A 86 19.37 34.21 -9.55
N ALA A 87 20.03 33.05 -9.45
CA ALA A 87 21.19 32.70 -10.26
C ALA A 87 20.85 32.21 -11.68
N LYS A 88 19.56 32.21 -12.06
CA LYS A 88 19.08 31.82 -13.39
C LYS A 88 19.65 30.47 -13.84
N ALA A 89 19.54 29.46 -12.97
CA ALA A 89 20.05 28.14 -13.25
C ALA A 89 19.46 27.59 -14.57
N SER A 90 20.32 27.00 -15.39
CA SER A 90 19.96 26.42 -16.68
C SER A 90 20.39 24.97 -16.77
N SER A 91 19.67 24.17 -17.57
CA SER A 91 20.03 22.78 -17.83
C SER A 91 20.83 22.68 -19.13
N LEU A 92 21.85 21.83 -19.15
CA LEU A 92 22.71 21.58 -20.31
C LEU A 92 22.83 20.09 -20.59
N ILE A 93 22.94 19.78 -21.89
CA ILE A 93 23.19 18.43 -22.39
C ILE A 93 24.62 18.39 -22.93
N LEU A 94 25.47 17.57 -22.32
CA LEU A 94 26.87 17.40 -22.68
C LEU A 94 27.11 16.02 -23.29
N GLN A 95 28.26 15.85 -23.92
CA GLN A 95 28.68 14.55 -24.48
C GLN A 95 28.71 13.44 -23.42
N ASP A 96 29.09 13.76 -22.18
CA ASP A 96 29.31 12.78 -21.11
C ASP A 96 28.15 12.69 -20.10
N GLY A 97 27.13 13.55 -20.22
CA GLY A 97 25.99 13.58 -19.31
C GLY A 97 25.17 14.85 -19.40
N VAL A 98 24.32 15.08 -18.41
CA VAL A 98 23.54 16.32 -18.27
C VAL A 98 23.90 17.05 -16.99
N CYS A 99 23.82 18.38 -17.01
CA CYS A 99 24.10 19.21 -15.83
C CYS A 99 23.11 20.35 -15.64
N ILE A 100 23.06 20.82 -14.40
CA ILE A 100 22.58 22.16 -14.05
C ILE A 100 23.80 23.07 -13.97
N VAL A 101 23.71 24.22 -14.61
CA VAL A 101 24.74 25.25 -14.62
C VAL A 101 24.20 26.60 -14.17
N ILE A 102 25.10 27.40 -13.61
CA ILE A 102 24.88 28.81 -13.27
C ILE A 102 25.94 29.64 -13.99
N ASN A 103 25.53 30.73 -14.63
CA ASN A 103 26.48 31.71 -15.14
C ASN A 103 26.85 32.72 -14.03
N PRO A 104 28.13 32.88 -13.68
CA PRO A 104 28.55 33.84 -12.65
C PRO A 104 28.19 35.30 -12.95
N ASP A 105 28.08 35.69 -14.22
CA ASP A 105 27.80 37.07 -14.63
C ASP A 105 26.31 37.43 -14.46
N ASP A 106 25.42 36.44 -14.53
CA ASP A 106 23.98 36.63 -14.37
C ASP A 106 23.59 36.87 -12.89
N LEU A 107 24.54 36.71 -11.96
CA LEU A 107 24.41 37.10 -10.55
C LEU A 107 24.58 38.62 -10.34
N GLN A 108 25.10 39.37 -11.32
CA GLN A 108 25.52 40.77 -11.12
C GLN A 108 24.70 41.81 -11.90
N ASN A 109 23.92 41.42 -12.92
CA ASN A 109 23.18 42.36 -13.77
C ASN A 109 21.69 42.03 -13.83
N GLU A 110 20.83 43.04 -13.60
CA GLU A 110 19.37 42.92 -13.69
C GLU A 110 18.86 42.83 -15.15
N GLU A 111 19.60 43.38 -16.11
CA GLU A 111 19.30 43.28 -17.55
C GLU A 111 20.25 42.30 -18.24
N VAL A 112 19.70 41.15 -18.66
CA VAL A 112 20.42 40.12 -19.41
C VAL A 112 20.14 40.29 -20.91
N ASP A 113 21.20 40.30 -21.72
CA ASP A 113 21.11 40.28 -23.18
C ASP A 113 21.12 38.81 -23.66
N TYR A 114 19.93 38.31 -23.99
CA TYR A 114 19.61 36.89 -24.19
C TYR A 114 20.11 36.27 -25.52
N ASN A 115 20.64 37.07 -26.46
CA ASN A 115 21.05 36.58 -27.79
C ASN A 115 22.56 36.30 -27.92
N LYS A 116 23.32 36.27 -26.82
CA LYS A 116 24.77 36.02 -26.86
C LYS A 116 25.08 34.53 -26.80
N VAL A 117 25.79 34.02 -27.81
CA VAL A 117 26.40 32.68 -27.78
C VAL A 117 27.50 32.65 -26.71
N ARG A 118 27.28 31.94 -25.60
CA ARG A 118 28.23 31.81 -24.47
C ARG A 118 28.95 30.45 -24.50
N LYS A 119 30.16 30.34 -23.95
CA LYS A 119 30.94 29.09 -23.91
C LYS A 119 30.86 28.44 -22.52
N LEU A 120 30.94 27.10 -22.45
CA LEU A 120 30.84 26.33 -21.18
C LEU A 120 31.83 26.77 -20.09
N LYS A 121 33.00 27.31 -20.47
CA LYS A 121 34.01 27.86 -19.55
C LYS A 121 33.49 29.00 -18.66
N ASP A 122 32.36 29.60 -19.04
CA ASP A 122 31.74 30.73 -18.37
C ASP A 122 30.61 30.28 -17.41
N TYR A 123 30.52 28.98 -17.10
CA TYR A 123 29.48 28.38 -16.25
C TYR A 123 30.07 27.57 -15.09
N VAL A 124 29.37 27.59 -13.95
CA VAL A 124 29.63 26.72 -12.80
C VAL A 124 28.63 25.58 -12.82
N ILE A 125 29.12 24.33 -12.87
CA ILE A 125 28.30 23.13 -12.76
C ILE A 125 27.90 22.93 -11.31
N THR A 126 26.61 22.90 -11.02
CA THR A 126 26.07 22.68 -9.67
C THR A 126 25.60 21.25 -9.45
N LEU A 127 25.19 20.58 -10.52
CA LEU A 127 24.72 19.20 -10.52
C LEU A 127 25.12 18.56 -11.85
N PHE A 128 25.58 17.31 -11.83
CA PHE A 128 25.91 16.56 -13.03
C PHE A 128 25.50 15.09 -12.91
N ILE A 129 24.80 14.59 -13.93
CA ILE A 129 24.42 13.19 -14.07
C ILE A 129 25.12 12.64 -15.32
N PRO A 130 26.13 11.75 -15.17
CA PRO A 130 26.75 11.12 -16.33
C PRO A 130 25.78 10.15 -16.99
N TRP A 131 25.87 9.98 -18.32
CA TRP A 131 24.96 9.08 -19.07
C TRP A 131 24.94 7.66 -18.54
N SER A 132 26.09 7.15 -18.06
CA SER A 132 26.22 5.81 -17.46
C SER A 132 25.44 5.61 -16.16
N LYS A 133 24.96 6.68 -15.52
CA LYS A 133 24.17 6.63 -14.27
C LYS A 133 22.69 6.95 -14.47
N VAL A 134 22.28 7.29 -15.69
CA VAL A 134 20.86 7.58 -15.97
C VAL A 134 20.08 6.27 -15.94
N THR A 135 18.97 6.28 -15.22
CA THR A 135 18.06 5.13 -15.06
C THR A 135 16.83 5.28 -15.95
N HIS A 136 16.25 6.48 -16.04
CA HIS A 136 15.04 6.73 -16.84
C HIS A 136 15.10 8.11 -17.53
N VAL A 137 14.38 8.21 -18.65
CA VAL A 137 14.06 9.47 -19.32
C VAL A 137 12.55 9.57 -19.41
N HIS A 138 11.99 10.59 -18.77
CA HIS A 138 10.55 10.83 -18.74
C HIS A 138 10.22 11.97 -19.71
N VAL A 139 9.23 11.76 -20.57
CA VAL A 139 8.75 12.78 -21.52
C VAL A 139 7.33 13.16 -21.13
N PHE A 140 7.15 14.37 -20.63
CA PHE A 140 5.86 14.93 -20.27
C PHE A 140 5.35 15.85 -21.39
N SER A 141 4.18 16.45 -21.21
CA SER A 141 3.64 17.40 -22.19
C SER A 141 4.43 18.70 -22.24
N ASP A 142 5.11 19.09 -21.16
CA ASP A 142 5.77 20.40 -21.02
C ASP A 142 7.23 20.35 -20.52
N ASN A 143 7.79 19.16 -20.28
CA ASN A 143 9.21 18.99 -19.98
C ASN A 143 9.73 17.58 -20.29
N VAL A 144 11.05 17.44 -20.35
CA VAL A 144 11.76 16.16 -20.37
C VAL A 144 12.57 16.05 -19.08
N ALA A 145 12.45 14.94 -18.34
CA ALA A 145 13.20 14.70 -17.12
C ALA A 145 14.18 13.54 -17.27
N ILE A 146 15.41 13.73 -16.83
CA ILE A 146 16.49 12.74 -16.86
C ILE A 146 16.82 12.36 -15.42
N GLU A 147 16.61 11.09 -15.09
CA GLU A 147 16.67 10.57 -13.74
C GLU A 147 17.87 9.64 -13.53
N SER A 148 18.48 9.72 -12.36
CA SER A 148 19.42 8.75 -11.81
C SER A 148 18.95 8.35 -10.40
N LYS A 149 19.60 7.37 -9.79
CA LYS A 149 19.29 6.96 -8.40
C LYS A 149 19.35 8.09 -7.37
N GLU A 150 20.14 9.13 -7.62
CA GLU A 150 20.41 10.21 -6.65
C GLU A 150 19.77 11.54 -7.05
N HIS A 151 19.56 11.78 -8.34
CA HIS A 151 19.26 13.09 -8.88
C HIS A 151 18.34 13.02 -10.10
N ILE A 152 17.54 14.06 -10.29
CA ILE A 152 16.73 14.28 -11.49
C ILE A 152 17.02 15.68 -12.07
N ILE A 153 17.21 15.78 -13.39
CA ILE A 153 17.39 17.04 -14.12
C ILE A 153 16.25 17.20 -15.10
N GLN A 154 15.56 18.34 -15.04
CA GLN A 154 14.41 18.64 -15.91
C GLN A 154 14.76 19.71 -16.95
N PHE A 155 14.27 19.49 -18.16
CA PHE A 155 14.37 20.38 -19.31
C PHE A 155 12.96 20.84 -19.67
N PHE A 156 12.62 22.06 -19.26
CA PHE A 156 11.35 22.68 -19.62
C PHE A 156 11.44 23.30 -21.01
N TYR A 157 10.37 23.19 -21.80
CA TYR A 157 10.29 23.78 -23.13
C TYR A 157 8.93 24.44 -23.34
N ASN A 158 8.90 25.49 -24.17
CA ASN A 158 7.66 26.18 -24.56
C ASN A 158 7.26 25.90 -26.01
N GLU A 159 8.20 25.44 -26.84
CA GLU A 159 8.03 25.24 -28.28
C GLU A 159 8.33 23.77 -28.64
N GLU A 160 7.59 23.21 -29.61
CA GLU A 160 7.78 21.81 -30.06
C GLU A 160 9.17 21.57 -30.67
N GLU A 161 9.79 22.60 -31.26
CA GLU A 161 11.15 22.53 -31.81
C GLU A 161 12.18 22.24 -30.71
N SER A 162 12.06 22.92 -29.56
CA SER A 162 12.92 22.69 -28.39
C SER A 162 12.76 21.29 -27.80
N LEU A 163 11.53 20.74 -27.78
CA LEU A 163 11.31 19.33 -27.41
C LEU A 163 12.05 18.39 -28.37
N HIS A 164 11.95 18.66 -29.68
CA HIS A 164 12.61 17.84 -30.69
C HIS A 164 14.13 17.84 -30.51
N ASP A 165 14.74 19.01 -30.27
CA ASP A 165 16.17 19.14 -30.00
C ASP A 165 16.61 18.37 -28.75
N ILE A 166 15.85 18.48 -27.65
CA ILE A 166 16.15 17.75 -26.41
C ILE A 166 16.08 16.24 -26.67
N LEU A 167 15.01 15.76 -27.33
CA LEU A 167 14.84 14.35 -27.62
C LEU A 167 15.92 13.82 -28.57
N GLN A 168 16.33 14.59 -29.59
CA GLN A 168 17.41 14.21 -30.49
C GLN A 168 18.76 14.10 -29.76
N ALA A 169 19.05 15.02 -28.84
CA ALA A 169 20.30 14.99 -28.07
C ALA A 169 20.34 13.84 -27.05
N VAL A 170 19.18 13.47 -26.48
CA VAL A 170 19.07 12.41 -25.48
C VAL A 170 18.99 11.02 -26.14
N ALA A 171 18.26 10.88 -27.25
CA ALA A 171 17.95 9.58 -27.87
C ALA A 171 19.16 8.64 -28.15
N PRO A 172 20.35 9.11 -28.58
CA PRO A 172 21.51 8.23 -28.80
C PRO A 172 22.00 7.52 -27.55
N HIS A 173 21.69 8.05 -26.36
CA HIS A 173 22.15 7.54 -25.08
C HIS A 173 21.16 6.55 -24.44
N PHE A 174 19.99 6.33 -25.04
CA PHE A 174 18.93 5.47 -24.49
C PHE A 174 18.29 4.58 -25.54
N LYS A 175 17.93 3.37 -25.14
CA LYS A 175 16.99 2.58 -25.93
C LYS A 175 15.60 3.15 -25.70
N LYS A 176 14.98 3.68 -26.75
CA LYS A 176 13.59 4.12 -26.74
C LYS A 176 12.68 2.92 -26.44
N SER A 177 12.19 2.79 -25.21
CA SER A 177 10.89 2.17 -24.97
C SER A 177 9.85 3.28 -24.93
N THR A 178 8.81 3.16 -25.76
CA THR A 178 7.64 4.03 -25.66
C THR A 178 6.63 3.26 -24.84
N SER A 179 6.50 3.55 -23.56
CA SER A 179 5.42 3.03 -22.73
C SER A 179 4.23 3.98 -22.81
N THR A 180 3.23 3.65 -23.60
CA THR A 180 1.94 4.34 -23.54
C THR A 180 1.09 3.63 -22.49
N THR A 181 0.89 4.25 -21.34
CA THR A 181 -0.07 3.75 -20.34
C THR A 181 -1.47 4.12 -20.81
N THR A 182 -2.31 3.12 -21.08
CA THR A 182 -3.75 3.32 -21.32
C THR A 182 -4.49 3.09 -20.02
N PHE A 183 -5.29 4.07 -19.59
CA PHE A 183 -6.15 3.91 -18.42
C PHE A 183 -7.53 3.40 -18.82
N LEU A 184 -8.04 2.43 -18.07
CA LEU A 184 -9.40 1.93 -18.21
C LEU A 184 -10.40 3.04 -17.86
N THR A 185 -11.44 3.17 -18.67
CA THR A 185 -12.65 3.92 -18.29
C THR A 185 -13.38 3.19 -17.15
N TYR A 186 -14.33 3.87 -16.49
CA TYR A 186 -15.11 3.25 -15.42
C TYR A 186 -15.82 1.96 -15.86
N ASP A 187 -16.44 1.96 -17.06
CA ASP A 187 -17.16 0.79 -17.58
C ASP A 187 -16.21 -0.37 -17.90
N GLU A 188 -15.05 -0.05 -18.49
CA GLU A 188 -14.01 -1.05 -18.79
C GLU A 188 -13.40 -1.62 -17.50
N ALA A 189 -13.12 -0.77 -16.51
CA ALA A 189 -12.64 -1.20 -15.21
C ALA A 189 -13.69 -2.07 -14.48
N THR A 190 -14.96 -1.68 -14.48
CA THR A 190 -16.05 -2.49 -13.91
C THR A 190 -16.07 -3.88 -14.53
N LYS A 191 -15.98 -3.96 -15.86
CA LYS A 191 -15.96 -5.23 -16.57
C LYS A 191 -14.75 -6.08 -16.19
N VAL A 192 -13.54 -5.53 -16.29
CA VAL A 192 -12.28 -6.24 -15.98
C VAL A 192 -12.27 -6.74 -14.54
N LEU A 193 -12.56 -5.86 -13.58
CA LEU A 193 -12.57 -6.21 -12.15
C LEU A 193 -13.60 -7.30 -11.82
N THR A 194 -14.74 -7.32 -12.52
CA THR A 194 -15.79 -8.34 -12.32
C THR A 194 -15.40 -9.67 -12.98
N GLU A 195 -14.76 -9.64 -14.16
CA GLU A 195 -14.29 -10.85 -14.86
C GLU A 195 -13.10 -11.50 -14.14
N ASP A 196 -12.23 -10.68 -13.53
CA ASP A 196 -11.10 -11.12 -12.70
C ASP A 196 -11.53 -11.42 -11.25
N ALA A 197 -12.77 -11.08 -10.87
CA ALA A 197 -13.25 -11.30 -9.52
C ALA A 197 -13.26 -12.78 -9.15
N GLY A 198 -12.79 -13.05 -7.93
CA GLY A 198 -12.86 -14.38 -7.33
C GLY A 198 -14.15 -14.57 -6.54
N ILE A 199 -14.40 -15.80 -6.08
CA ILE A 199 -15.39 -16.02 -5.02
C ILE A 199 -14.76 -15.63 -3.68
N ALA A 200 -15.48 -14.83 -2.90
CA ALA A 200 -15.22 -14.53 -1.49
C ALA A 200 -16.47 -14.86 -0.66
N ILE A 201 -16.28 -15.28 0.59
CA ILE A 201 -17.41 -15.56 1.50
C ILE A 201 -17.43 -14.47 2.57
N TYR A 202 -18.45 -13.62 2.51
CA TYR A 202 -18.61 -12.55 3.47
C TYR A 202 -19.30 -13.05 4.74
N LEU A 203 -18.85 -12.54 5.88
CA LEU A 203 -19.35 -12.93 7.21
C LEU A 203 -20.36 -11.88 7.68
N LEU A 204 -21.64 -12.13 7.40
CA LEU A 204 -22.72 -11.21 7.75
C LEU A 204 -23.41 -11.64 9.05
N PRO A 205 -23.86 -10.71 9.91
CA PRO A 205 -24.59 -11.09 11.11
C PRO A 205 -25.98 -11.61 10.73
N TYR A 206 -26.46 -12.61 11.45
CA TYR A 206 -27.90 -12.89 11.46
C TYR A 206 -28.65 -11.66 11.99
N ALA A 207 -29.83 -11.37 11.40
CA ALA A 207 -30.72 -10.35 11.96
C ALA A 207 -31.06 -10.71 13.43
N PRO A 208 -31.10 -9.75 14.37
CA PRO A 208 -31.21 -10.01 15.81
C PRO A 208 -32.33 -10.97 16.22
N ASP A 209 -33.47 -10.95 15.51
CA ASP A 209 -34.66 -11.77 15.78
C ASP A 209 -34.91 -12.87 14.73
N SER A 210 -33.91 -13.21 13.91
CA SER A 210 -34.07 -14.19 12.84
C SER A 210 -34.41 -15.58 13.41
N GLN A 211 -35.59 -16.10 13.05
CA GLN A 211 -36.01 -17.46 13.38
C GLN A 211 -35.29 -18.53 12.54
N ASP A 212 -34.62 -18.10 11.47
CA ASP A 212 -33.88 -18.98 10.55
C ASP A 212 -32.45 -19.25 11.03
N ARG A 213 -32.04 -18.68 12.18
CA ARG A 213 -30.73 -18.90 12.79
C ARG A 213 -30.63 -20.35 13.31
N PRO A 214 -29.67 -21.16 12.83
CA PRO A 214 -29.39 -22.46 13.41
C PRO A 214 -28.87 -22.33 14.85
N GLU A 215 -29.23 -23.28 15.71
CA GLU A 215 -28.70 -23.37 17.08
C GLU A 215 -27.17 -23.52 17.09
N PHE A 216 -26.62 -24.16 16.06
CA PHE A 216 -25.20 -24.37 15.87
C PHE A 216 -24.76 -23.78 14.53
N THR A 217 -23.97 -22.71 14.58
CA THR A 217 -23.56 -21.98 13.38
C THR A 217 -22.18 -21.34 13.52
N SER A 218 -21.67 -20.77 12.44
CA SER A 218 -20.48 -19.92 12.46
C SER A 218 -20.70 -18.69 13.33
N ILE A 219 -19.70 -18.29 14.11
CA ILE A 219 -19.78 -17.16 15.03
C ILE A 219 -18.49 -16.34 15.02
N ILE A 220 -18.61 -15.04 15.28
CA ILE A 220 -17.51 -14.17 15.71
C ILE A 220 -17.68 -13.89 17.20
N GLY A 221 -16.59 -13.91 17.95
CA GLY A 221 -16.61 -13.71 19.40
C GLY A 221 -17.48 -14.73 20.14
N GLY A 222 -17.80 -14.44 21.40
CA GLY A 222 -18.59 -15.34 22.23
C GLY A 222 -17.85 -16.61 22.62
N ARG A 223 -18.60 -17.69 22.89
CA ARG A 223 -18.04 -18.96 23.36
C ARG A 223 -18.01 -19.97 22.23
N PRO A 224 -16.84 -20.57 21.93
CA PRO A 224 -16.76 -21.57 20.87
C PRO A 224 -17.42 -22.88 21.28
N ASN A 225 -17.89 -23.64 20.29
CA ASN A 225 -18.23 -25.05 20.45
C ASN A 225 -16.97 -25.92 20.35
N LEU A 226 -15.94 -25.59 21.13
CA LEU A 226 -14.65 -26.29 21.13
C LEU A 226 -14.75 -27.58 21.96
N PRO A 227 -14.52 -28.78 21.37
CA PRO A 227 -14.53 -30.04 22.11
C PRO A 227 -13.66 -30.05 23.37
N ALA A 228 -14.13 -30.77 24.40
CA ALA A 228 -13.51 -30.76 25.73
C ALA A 228 -12.13 -31.44 25.78
N ASP A 229 -11.85 -32.33 24.84
CA ASP A 229 -10.59 -33.05 24.68
C ASP A 229 -9.48 -32.21 24.01
N ILE A 230 -9.85 -31.06 23.44
CA ILE A 230 -8.89 -30.10 22.87
C ILE A 230 -8.48 -29.10 23.95
N ALA A 231 -7.20 -28.81 24.08
CA ALA A 231 -6.74 -27.78 25.00
C ALA A 231 -7.12 -26.37 24.50
N TRP A 232 -7.51 -25.48 25.41
CA TRP A 232 -7.65 -24.06 25.06
C TRP A 232 -6.25 -23.51 24.72
N PRO A 233 -6.07 -22.72 23.65
CA PRO A 233 -4.75 -22.18 23.30
C PRO A 233 -4.19 -21.19 24.32
N TYR A 234 -2.89 -21.30 24.61
CA TYR A 234 -2.16 -20.37 25.46
C TYR A 234 -0.91 -19.85 24.74
N HIS A 235 -0.59 -18.59 24.94
CA HIS A 235 0.67 -17.98 24.53
C HIS A 235 1.38 -17.45 25.78
N ASN A 236 2.61 -17.90 26.03
CA ASN A 236 3.41 -17.48 27.21
C ASN A 236 2.66 -17.57 28.56
N GLY A 237 1.78 -18.58 28.70
CA GLY A 237 0.97 -18.79 29.90
C GLY A 237 -0.27 -17.90 30.02
N VAL A 238 -0.59 -17.12 28.99
CA VAL A 238 -1.82 -16.32 28.88
C VAL A 238 -2.82 -17.05 27.98
N PRO A 239 -4.08 -17.24 28.40
CA PRO A 239 -5.10 -17.82 27.53
C PRO A 239 -5.39 -16.87 26.36
N MET A 240 -5.42 -17.40 25.15
CA MET A 240 -5.76 -16.62 23.95
C MET A 240 -7.26 -16.31 23.91
N SER A 241 -7.63 -15.16 23.35
CA SER A 241 -9.00 -14.77 23.06
C SER A 241 -9.55 -15.61 21.91
N PHE A 242 -10.82 -16.02 22.01
CA PHE A 242 -11.52 -16.62 20.89
C PHE A 242 -12.03 -15.53 19.94
N LEU A 243 -11.70 -15.65 18.65
CA LEU A 243 -12.04 -14.66 17.63
C LEU A 243 -13.22 -15.09 16.77
N ALA A 244 -13.16 -16.32 16.22
CA ALA A 244 -14.18 -16.81 15.31
C ALA A 244 -14.20 -18.35 15.25
N GLN A 245 -15.37 -18.89 14.95
CA GLN A 245 -15.60 -20.28 14.58
C GLN A 245 -16.29 -20.29 13.23
N ILE A 246 -15.71 -20.98 12.25
CA ILE A 246 -16.26 -21.09 10.90
C ILE A 246 -16.57 -22.54 10.58
N ARG A 247 -17.82 -22.80 10.23
CA ARG A 247 -18.31 -24.10 9.82
C ARG A 247 -18.35 -24.17 8.30
N ILE A 248 -17.45 -24.95 7.71
CA ILE A 248 -17.22 -24.97 6.26
C ILE A 248 -18.46 -25.42 5.49
N SER A 249 -19.27 -26.34 6.04
CA SER A 249 -20.51 -26.77 5.37
C SER A 249 -21.52 -25.64 5.13
N GLU A 250 -21.46 -24.55 5.91
CA GLU A 250 -22.39 -23.42 5.78
C GLU A 250 -22.08 -22.54 4.57
N ALA A 251 -20.82 -22.51 4.13
CA ALA A 251 -20.38 -21.63 3.04
C ALA A 251 -20.87 -22.11 1.67
N PHE A 252 -21.07 -23.43 1.50
CA PHE A 252 -21.30 -24.06 0.20
C PHE A 252 -22.62 -24.84 0.13
N GLY A 253 -23.49 -24.69 1.13
CA GLY A 253 -24.66 -25.55 1.34
C GLY A 253 -25.84 -25.39 0.36
N SER A 254 -25.78 -24.48 -0.62
CA SER A 254 -26.96 -24.18 -1.47
C SER A 254 -26.70 -23.79 -2.92
N GLN A 255 -25.43 -23.72 -3.37
CA GLN A 255 -25.13 -23.45 -4.78
C GLN A 255 -24.49 -24.66 -5.46
N GLU A 256 -25.02 -25.01 -6.64
CA GLU A 256 -24.31 -25.75 -7.67
C GLU A 256 -23.12 -24.89 -8.14
N ALA A 257 -22.08 -24.79 -7.31
CA ALA A 257 -20.82 -24.20 -7.71
C ALA A 257 -20.12 -25.19 -8.66
N GLN A 258 -20.17 -24.83 -9.93
CA GLN A 258 -19.48 -25.43 -11.08
C GLN A 258 -18.12 -26.05 -10.75
N ASP A 259 -17.93 -27.30 -11.19
CA ASP A 259 -16.70 -28.05 -11.56
C ASP A 259 -15.39 -27.90 -10.72
N THR A 260 -15.39 -27.11 -9.65
CA THR A 260 -14.21 -26.78 -8.85
C THR A 260 -14.52 -27.03 -7.38
N GLN A 261 -13.88 -28.04 -6.82
CA GLN A 261 -14.01 -28.38 -5.40
C GLN A 261 -13.55 -27.18 -4.55
N PRO A 262 -14.32 -26.73 -3.54
CA PRO A 262 -13.91 -25.61 -2.70
C PRO A 262 -12.56 -25.90 -2.04
N PRO A 263 -11.63 -24.93 -1.97
CA PRO A 263 -10.26 -25.15 -1.48
C PRO A 263 -10.25 -25.67 -0.03
N LEU A 264 -11.26 -25.30 0.76
CA LEU A 264 -11.44 -25.72 2.15
C LEU A 264 -12.21 -27.04 2.30
N GLY A 265 -12.66 -27.64 1.19
CA GLY A 265 -13.49 -28.85 1.18
C GLY A 265 -14.96 -28.57 1.51
N GLU A 266 -15.76 -29.62 1.60
CA GLU A 266 -17.21 -29.52 1.84
C GLU A 266 -17.59 -29.49 3.33
N LYS A 267 -16.63 -29.83 4.22
CA LYS A 267 -16.88 -30.03 5.65
C LYS A 267 -15.64 -29.72 6.48
N GLY A 268 -15.88 -29.19 7.67
CA GLY A 268 -14.90 -29.04 8.73
C GLY A 268 -15.20 -27.82 9.58
N MET A 269 -14.56 -27.76 10.74
CA MET A 269 -14.69 -26.64 11.67
C MET A 269 -13.33 -25.99 11.90
N LEU A 270 -13.27 -24.67 11.72
CA LEU A 270 -12.10 -23.86 12.03
C LEU A 270 -12.38 -22.99 13.25
N PHE A 271 -11.42 -22.90 14.16
CA PHE A 271 -11.45 -22.00 15.31
C PHE A 271 -10.21 -21.11 15.29
N PHE A 272 -10.42 -19.81 15.49
CA PHE A 272 -9.39 -18.79 15.43
C PHE A 272 -9.19 -18.17 16.82
N PHE A 273 -7.94 -18.09 17.26
CA PHE A 273 -7.54 -17.56 18.55
C PHE A 273 -6.35 -16.61 18.41
N ALA A 274 -6.27 -15.62 19.30
CA ALA A 274 -5.14 -14.70 19.38
C ALA A 274 -4.86 -14.22 20.81
N ASP A 275 -3.59 -14.07 21.17
CA ASP A 275 -3.16 -13.32 22.34
C ASP A 275 -3.14 -11.82 22.02
N LEU A 276 -4.29 -11.19 22.20
CA LEU A 276 -4.45 -9.76 21.94
C LEU A 276 -3.74 -8.85 22.96
N LYS A 277 -3.08 -9.41 23.98
CA LYS A 277 -2.25 -8.67 24.93
C LYS A 277 -0.78 -8.61 24.53
N THR A 278 -0.36 -9.39 23.53
CA THR A 278 1.03 -9.40 23.09
C THR A 278 1.49 -7.99 22.70
N SER A 279 2.67 -7.60 23.15
CA SER A 279 3.32 -6.36 22.71
C SER A 279 3.98 -6.53 21.34
N ASN A 280 4.22 -7.76 20.91
CA ASN A 280 4.82 -8.09 19.63
C ASN A 280 3.75 -8.74 18.73
N ARG A 281 3.17 -7.96 17.83
CA ARG A 281 2.13 -8.45 16.90
C ARG A 281 2.70 -9.34 15.79
N ASP A 282 3.99 -9.23 15.52
CA ASP A 282 4.67 -10.05 14.51
C ASP A 282 5.01 -11.46 15.06
N ASP A 283 4.77 -11.70 16.36
CA ASP A 283 4.95 -13.01 16.99
C ASP A 283 3.87 -13.99 16.52
N GLN A 284 4.21 -14.84 15.55
CA GLN A 284 3.27 -15.79 14.95
C GLN A 284 2.76 -16.84 15.96
N GLU A 285 3.48 -17.09 17.06
CA GLU A 285 3.03 -17.98 18.14
C GLU A 285 1.93 -17.36 19.01
N SER A 286 1.69 -16.05 18.87
CA SER A 286 0.59 -15.35 19.53
C SER A 286 -0.77 -15.61 18.88
N TYR A 287 -0.82 -16.37 17.78
CA TYR A 287 -2.05 -16.73 17.09
C TYR A 287 -2.19 -18.25 17.00
N LYS A 288 -3.43 -18.74 16.96
CA LYS A 288 -3.69 -20.17 16.78
C LYS A 288 -4.93 -20.43 15.96
N VAL A 289 -4.79 -21.29 14.95
CA VAL A 289 -5.91 -21.88 14.23
C VAL A 289 -6.01 -23.36 14.58
N ILE A 290 -7.22 -23.81 14.91
CA ILE A 290 -7.53 -25.22 15.15
C ILE A 290 -8.49 -25.67 14.06
N TYR A 291 -8.14 -26.74 13.35
CA TYR A 291 -8.99 -27.38 12.35
C TYR A 291 -9.47 -28.74 12.85
N LEU A 292 -10.78 -28.97 12.72
CA LEU A 292 -11.41 -30.27 12.90
C LEU A 292 -11.99 -30.72 11.56
N PRO A 293 -11.61 -31.92 11.05
CA PRO A 293 -12.21 -32.47 9.84
C PRO A 293 -13.71 -32.72 9.98
N GLU A 294 -14.14 -33.05 11.20
CA GLU A 294 -15.54 -33.19 11.56
C GLU A 294 -16.11 -31.85 12.07
N GLU A 295 -17.43 -31.73 12.01
CA GLU A 295 -18.19 -30.60 12.56
C GLU A 295 -18.99 -31.07 13.77
N PRO A 296 -18.33 -31.39 14.90
CA PRO A 296 -19.01 -31.96 16.04
C PRO A 296 -19.92 -30.91 16.68
N ILE A 297 -21.19 -31.27 16.88
CA ILE A 297 -22.11 -30.45 17.66
C ILE A 297 -21.79 -30.68 19.14
N THR A 298 -21.06 -29.74 19.74
CA THR A 298 -20.70 -29.78 21.16
C THR A 298 -21.24 -28.54 21.88
N PRO A 299 -21.50 -28.62 23.20
CA PRO A 299 -21.89 -27.45 23.98
C PRO A 299 -20.84 -26.34 23.90
N GLU A 300 -21.27 -25.09 24.05
CA GLU A 300 -20.36 -23.96 24.19
C GLU A 300 -19.38 -24.17 25.35
N ARG A 301 -18.11 -23.91 25.09
CA ARG A 301 -17.06 -23.99 26.09
C ARG A 301 -16.96 -22.67 26.86
N PRO A 302 -17.02 -22.68 28.20
CA PRO A 302 -16.80 -21.47 28.97
C PRO A 302 -15.38 -20.94 28.75
N PHE A 303 -15.21 -19.62 28.83
CA PHE A 303 -13.90 -18.99 28.83
C PHE A 303 -13.04 -19.49 30.00
N PRO A 304 -11.71 -19.57 29.84
CA PRO A 304 -10.81 -19.81 30.97
C PRO A 304 -10.98 -18.75 32.06
N ASP A 305 -10.92 -19.16 33.33
CA ASP A 305 -11.11 -18.26 34.49
C ASP A 305 -10.05 -17.14 34.55
N ASP A 306 -8.88 -17.35 33.96
CA ASP A 306 -7.75 -16.42 33.87
C ASP A 306 -7.77 -15.55 32.61
N LEU A 307 -8.75 -15.72 31.71
CA LEU A 307 -8.98 -14.80 30.60
C LEU A 307 -9.69 -13.53 31.11
N SER A 308 -9.09 -12.38 30.86
CA SER A 308 -9.64 -11.08 31.27
C SER A 308 -10.91 -10.76 30.49
N SER A 309 -11.94 -10.23 31.15
CA SER A 309 -13.26 -9.96 30.55
C SER A 309 -13.23 -9.05 29.33
N SER A 310 -12.28 -8.11 29.25
CA SER A 310 -12.08 -7.25 28.07
C SER A 310 -11.67 -7.99 26.79
N PHE A 311 -11.31 -9.27 26.92
CA PHE A 311 -10.92 -10.17 25.83
C PHE A 311 -11.93 -11.31 25.62
N CYS A 312 -13.09 -11.19 26.27
CA CYS A 312 -14.26 -12.04 26.08
C CYS A 312 -15.28 -11.24 25.27
N PHE A 313 -15.28 -11.43 23.95
CA PHE A 313 -16.17 -10.70 23.05
C PHE A 313 -17.60 -11.24 23.08
N ASP A 314 -18.59 -10.41 22.75
CA ASP A 314 -19.96 -10.89 22.56
C ASP A 314 -20.06 -11.78 21.32
N SER A 315 -21.04 -12.68 21.31
CA SER A 315 -21.25 -13.61 20.21
C SER A 315 -22.06 -12.96 19.09
N ILE A 316 -21.50 -12.92 17.88
CA ILE A 316 -22.23 -12.60 16.65
C ILE A 316 -22.40 -13.88 15.84
N PRO A 317 -23.62 -14.37 15.65
CA PRO A 317 -23.91 -15.47 14.75
C PRO A 317 -23.85 -15.01 13.30
N LEU A 318 -23.27 -15.84 12.43
CA LEU A 318 -22.93 -15.45 11.06
C LEU A 318 -23.74 -16.22 10.01
N VAL A 319 -24.19 -15.50 9.00
CA VAL A 319 -24.56 -16.02 7.69
C VAL A 319 -23.32 -15.93 6.80
N LEU A 320 -22.92 -17.07 6.21
CA LEU A 320 -21.85 -17.12 5.22
C LEU A 320 -22.44 -16.84 3.83
N GLN A 321 -22.08 -15.71 3.23
CA GLN A 321 -22.62 -15.29 1.93
C GLN A 321 -21.53 -15.27 0.85
N PRO A 322 -21.52 -16.24 -0.09
CA PRO A 322 -20.62 -16.23 -1.24
C PRO A 322 -20.98 -15.10 -2.22
N GLU A 323 -19.99 -14.30 -2.60
CA GLU A 323 -20.10 -13.21 -3.59
C GLU A 323 -18.76 -12.99 -4.29
N LEU A 324 -18.66 -11.91 -5.08
CA LEU A 324 -17.40 -11.47 -5.66
C LEU A 324 -16.47 -10.87 -4.60
N GLY A 325 -15.25 -11.40 -4.54
CA GLY A 325 -14.10 -10.69 -3.99
C GLY A 325 -13.42 -9.89 -5.10
N PHE A 326 -12.84 -8.72 -4.78
CA PHE A 326 -11.98 -7.96 -5.69
C PHE A 326 -10.51 -7.94 -5.24
N HIS A 327 -9.58 -8.13 -6.20
CA HIS A 327 -8.15 -8.04 -5.94
C HIS A 327 -7.81 -6.64 -5.43
N ASP A 328 -6.75 -6.53 -4.62
CA ASP A 328 -6.28 -5.22 -4.18
C ASP A 328 -5.97 -4.29 -5.36
N TYR A 329 -6.15 -2.98 -5.18
CA TYR A 329 -5.89 -2.01 -6.25
C TYR A 329 -4.47 -2.09 -6.82
N MET A 330 -3.48 -2.53 -6.01
CA MET A 330 -2.09 -2.71 -6.43
C MET A 330 -1.91 -3.86 -7.41
N TYR A 331 -2.81 -4.84 -7.43
CA TYR A 331 -2.83 -5.89 -8.44
C TYR A 331 -3.06 -5.31 -9.84
N TYR A 332 -3.90 -4.29 -9.93
CA TYR A 332 -4.21 -3.58 -11.18
C TYR A 332 -3.25 -2.40 -11.47
N SER A 333 -2.13 -2.33 -10.74
CA SER A 333 -1.13 -1.28 -10.90
C SER A 333 -0.31 -1.45 -12.18
N TYR A 334 0.50 -0.44 -12.49
CA TYR A 334 1.12 -0.18 -13.79
C TYR A 334 1.99 -1.32 -14.36
N THR A 335 1.39 -2.24 -15.12
CA THR A 335 2.13 -3.09 -16.06
C THR A 335 2.38 -2.35 -17.38
N GLU A 336 3.64 -2.32 -17.80
CA GLU A 336 4.07 -1.61 -19.01
C GLU A 336 3.43 -2.24 -20.26
N GLY A 337 2.58 -1.49 -20.96
CA GLY A 337 1.93 -1.92 -22.20
C GLY A 337 0.55 -2.57 -22.04
N GLU A 338 0.02 -2.65 -20.81
CA GLU A 338 -1.32 -3.16 -20.53
C GLU A 338 -2.28 -2.03 -20.08
N PRO A 339 -3.59 -2.18 -20.33
CA PRO A 339 -4.59 -1.29 -19.74
C PRO A 339 -4.51 -1.33 -18.21
N SER A 340 -4.39 -0.17 -17.57
CA SER A 340 -4.23 -0.03 -16.12
C SER A 340 -5.41 0.72 -15.50
N THR A 341 -5.64 0.55 -14.19
CA THR A 341 -6.67 1.31 -13.48
C THR A 341 -6.05 2.33 -12.53
N THR A 342 -6.74 3.46 -12.32
CA THR A 342 -6.35 4.40 -11.26
C THR A 342 -6.98 3.96 -9.94
N LYS A 343 -6.36 4.30 -8.80
CA LYS A 343 -6.97 4.06 -7.48
C LYS A 343 -8.37 4.66 -7.38
N ALA A 344 -8.59 5.85 -7.93
CA ALA A 344 -9.90 6.50 -7.90
C ALA A 344 -10.96 5.72 -8.73
N THR A 345 -10.57 5.19 -9.89
CA THR A 345 -11.46 4.35 -10.71
C THR A 345 -11.76 3.04 -9.99
N TYR A 346 -10.74 2.39 -9.43
CA TYR A 346 -10.89 1.20 -8.60
C TYR A 346 -11.87 1.45 -7.43
N ASP A 347 -11.59 2.45 -6.60
CA ASP A 347 -12.43 2.81 -5.45
C ASP A 347 -13.89 3.09 -5.89
N ALA A 348 -14.09 3.74 -7.05
CA ALA A 348 -15.43 4.01 -7.57
C ALA A 348 -16.19 2.72 -7.96
N VAL A 349 -15.52 1.76 -8.62
CA VAL A 349 -16.12 0.47 -8.97
C VAL A 349 -16.48 -0.32 -7.71
N ILE A 350 -15.54 -0.43 -6.78
CA ILE A 350 -15.72 -1.14 -5.51
C ILE A 350 -16.87 -0.53 -4.70
N ASN A 351 -16.87 0.80 -4.53
CA ASN A 351 -17.94 1.49 -3.81
C ASN A 351 -19.29 1.33 -4.51
N SER A 352 -19.35 1.35 -5.85
CA SER A 352 -20.60 1.14 -6.57
C SER A 352 -21.11 -0.28 -6.42
N TYR A 353 -20.24 -1.29 -6.44
CA TYR A 353 -20.62 -2.68 -6.24
C TYR A 353 -21.17 -2.90 -4.82
N PHE A 354 -20.50 -2.35 -3.81
CA PHE A 354 -20.92 -2.47 -2.41
C PHE A 354 -22.00 -1.48 -1.99
N GLN A 355 -22.39 -0.50 -2.80
CA GLN A 355 -23.56 0.34 -2.51
C GLN A 355 -24.85 -0.48 -2.53
N ASP A 356 -24.95 -1.43 -3.46
CA ASP A 356 -26.10 -2.33 -3.60
C ASP A 356 -26.00 -3.55 -2.67
N PHE A 357 -24.82 -3.76 -2.08
CA PHE A 357 -24.55 -4.84 -1.15
C PHE A 357 -24.61 -4.31 0.29
N HIS A 358 -25.56 -4.78 1.10
CA HIS A 358 -25.66 -4.36 2.50
C HIS A 358 -24.55 -4.97 3.38
N MET A 359 -23.29 -4.68 3.04
CA MET A 359 -22.15 -5.10 3.83
C MET A 359 -21.94 -4.10 4.97
N HIS A 360 -22.26 -4.55 6.18
CA HIS A 360 -21.94 -3.83 7.41
C HIS A 360 -20.63 -4.30 8.04
N MET A 361 -20.06 -5.43 7.59
CA MET A 361 -18.85 -6.02 8.16
C MET A 361 -17.87 -6.42 7.06
N GLY A 362 -16.70 -5.79 6.98
CA GLY A 362 -15.55 -6.17 6.16
C GLY A 362 -14.84 -7.45 6.63
N HIS A 363 -15.59 -8.38 7.22
CA HIS A 363 -15.12 -9.69 7.62
C HIS A 363 -15.32 -10.69 6.47
N MET A 364 -14.27 -11.45 6.14
CA MET A 364 -14.30 -12.39 5.03
C MET A 364 -13.67 -13.73 5.41
N PHE A 365 -14.19 -14.81 4.85
CA PHE A 365 -13.64 -16.15 4.96
C PHE A 365 -13.32 -16.68 3.56
N GLY A 366 -12.07 -17.06 3.33
CA GLY A 366 -11.62 -17.40 1.98
C GLY A 366 -11.67 -16.20 1.00
N GLY A 367 -11.10 -16.42 -0.18
CA GLY A 367 -11.12 -15.46 -1.28
C GLY A 367 -10.18 -15.93 -2.38
N ALA A 368 -10.67 -16.12 -3.60
CA ALA A 368 -9.83 -16.66 -4.70
C ALA A 368 -8.66 -15.75 -5.11
N GLN A 369 -8.59 -14.54 -4.55
CA GLN A 369 -7.77 -13.44 -5.05
C GLN A 369 -6.48 -13.18 -4.30
N TRP A 370 -6.26 -13.86 -3.18
CA TRP A 370 -5.04 -13.72 -2.41
C TRP A 370 -4.03 -14.83 -2.70
N LYS A 371 -4.19 -15.52 -3.84
CA LYS A 371 -3.26 -16.54 -4.34
C LYS A 371 -1.94 -15.95 -4.83
N GLU A 372 -1.92 -14.69 -5.25
CA GLU A 372 -0.70 -14.03 -5.70
C GLU A 372 -0.45 -12.76 -4.88
N ARG A 373 0.49 -12.88 -3.93
CA ARG A 373 1.10 -11.81 -3.12
C ARG A 373 0.16 -11.03 -2.21
N SER A 374 0.43 -11.09 -0.91
CA SER A 374 -0.09 -10.07 0.00
C SER A 374 0.38 -8.69 -0.49
N PRO A 375 -0.50 -7.68 -0.58
CA PRO A 375 -0.13 -6.30 -0.85
C PRO A 375 0.69 -5.68 0.29
N LEU A 376 0.83 -6.42 1.40
CA LEU A 376 1.28 -5.91 2.68
C LEU A 376 2.65 -6.53 3.00
N GLU A 377 3.66 -5.67 3.00
CA GLU A 377 5.09 -6.03 2.97
C GLU A 377 5.71 -6.28 4.37
N HIS A 378 4.96 -6.47 5.46
CA HIS A 378 5.59 -6.56 6.80
C HIS A 378 5.92 -7.97 7.28
N ILE A 379 5.30 -9.03 6.73
CA ILE A 379 5.67 -10.42 7.04
C ILE A 379 6.60 -10.93 5.93
N GLU A 380 7.90 -11.11 6.25
CA GLU A 380 8.92 -11.53 5.28
C GLU A 380 8.56 -12.86 4.59
N GLU A 381 7.90 -13.79 5.29
CA GLU A 381 7.48 -15.09 4.77
C GLU A 381 6.41 -14.98 3.67
N LEU A 382 5.56 -13.95 3.70
CA LEU A 382 4.58 -13.68 2.66
C LEU A 382 5.24 -13.08 1.40
N GLN A 383 6.50 -12.64 1.48
CA GLN A 383 7.25 -12.08 0.35
C GLN A 383 8.03 -13.13 -0.47
N GLN A 384 8.22 -14.34 0.06
CA GLN A 384 9.14 -15.33 -0.50
C GLN A 384 8.61 -16.10 -1.73
N GLY A 385 7.44 -15.71 -2.26
CA GLY A 385 6.89 -16.24 -3.51
C GLY A 385 6.25 -17.63 -3.39
N ASN A 386 5.86 -18.05 -2.18
CA ASN A 386 4.98 -19.20 -1.99
C ASN A 386 3.52 -18.76 -2.22
N ASP A 387 2.70 -19.65 -2.79
CA ASP A 387 1.27 -19.41 -2.94
C ASP A 387 0.59 -19.59 -1.57
N TYR A 388 0.00 -18.50 -1.07
CA TYR A 388 -0.77 -18.50 0.17
C TYR A 388 -2.26 -18.37 -0.13
N PHE A 389 -3.08 -18.91 0.75
CA PHE A 389 -4.52 -18.77 0.74
C PHE A 389 -4.96 -17.98 1.98
N MET A 390 -5.71 -16.90 1.78
CA MET A 390 -6.31 -16.16 2.89
C MET A 390 -7.47 -16.96 3.49
N LEU A 391 -7.33 -17.40 4.73
CA LEU A 391 -8.35 -18.12 5.48
C LEU A 391 -9.44 -17.18 6.02
N LEU A 392 -9.04 -16.10 6.69
CA LEU A 392 -9.96 -15.23 7.41
C LEU A 392 -9.42 -13.80 7.41
N GLN A 393 -10.30 -12.83 7.20
CA GLN A 393 -10.09 -11.42 7.44
C GLN A 393 -11.06 -10.96 8.52
N LEU A 394 -10.53 -10.28 9.55
CA LEU A 394 -11.29 -9.63 10.61
C LEU A 394 -10.94 -8.14 10.66
N GLU A 395 -11.95 -7.27 10.71
CA GLU A 395 -11.78 -5.81 10.72
C GLU A 395 -12.43 -5.22 11.99
N SER A 396 -11.80 -4.21 12.55
CA SER A 396 -12.32 -3.45 13.69
C SER A 396 -13.01 -2.19 13.19
N PHE A 397 -14.19 -1.89 13.73
CA PHE A 397 -14.97 -0.71 13.33
C PHE A 397 -14.81 0.42 14.35
N ASP A 398 -15.16 1.64 13.93
CA ASP A 398 -15.24 2.78 14.85
C ASP A 398 -16.49 2.65 15.73
N GLY A 399 -16.37 2.93 17.02
CA GLY A 399 -17.42 2.66 18.01
C GLY A 399 -18.69 3.51 17.88
N ASP A 400 -18.69 4.49 16.97
CA ASP A 400 -19.78 5.44 16.74
C ASP A 400 -20.78 4.99 15.65
N THR A 401 -20.53 3.89 14.93
CA THR A 401 -21.51 3.29 14.02
C THR A 401 -22.42 2.31 14.80
N GLU A 402 -23.69 2.69 14.94
CA GLU A 402 -24.81 1.97 15.55
C GLU A 402 -24.55 0.54 16.10
N ASP A 403 -24.42 0.41 17.43
CA ASP A 403 -24.77 -0.72 18.33
C ASP A 403 -24.46 -2.19 17.92
N LEU A 404 -23.66 -2.47 16.89
CA LEU A 404 -23.47 -3.82 16.32
C LEU A 404 -22.01 -4.33 16.31
N HIS A 405 -21.06 -3.67 16.97
CA HIS A 405 -19.62 -4.02 16.85
C HIS A 405 -19.00 -4.60 18.14
N PRO A 406 -19.09 -5.92 18.38
CA PRO A 406 -18.53 -6.53 19.59
C PRO A 406 -17.08 -7.04 19.44
N LEU A 407 -16.50 -7.06 18.23
CA LEU A 407 -15.10 -7.45 18.02
C LEU A 407 -14.23 -6.21 17.76
N GLN A 408 -13.50 -5.77 18.80
CA GLN A 408 -12.52 -4.69 18.69
C GLN A 408 -11.09 -5.25 18.76
N LEU A 409 -10.41 -5.37 17.62
CA LEU A 409 -9.03 -5.85 17.52
C LEU A 409 -8.05 -4.68 17.63
N GLY A 410 -7.94 -4.10 18.82
CA GLY A 410 -7.03 -2.97 19.04
C GLY A 410 -7.71 -1.62 18.76
N ARG A 411 -7.29 -0.90 17.71
CA ARG A 411 -7.86 0.42 17.37
C ARG A 411 -9.00 0.27 16.36
N ALA A 412 -9.82 1.30 16.21
CA ALA A 412 -10.74 1.38 15.06
C ALA A 412 -9.92 1.25 13.76
N GLU A 413 -10.50 0.59 12.75
CA GLU A 413 -9.88 0.32 11.45
C GLU A 413 -8.71 -0.68 11.47
N SER A 414 -8.42 -1.32 12.61
CA SER A 414 -7.45 -2.42 12.67
C SER A 414 -7.97 -3.65 11.93
N ILE A 415 -7.15 -4.21 11.04
CA ILE A 415 -7.49 -5.39 10.25
C ILE A 415 -6.50 -6.52 10.58
N MET A 416 -7.02 -7.74 10.66
CA MET A 416 -6.26 -8.96 10.90
C MET A 416 -6.55 -9.99 9.81
N PHE A 417 -5.51 -10.53 9.20
CA PHE A 417 -5.59 -11.53 8.14
C PHE A 417 -4.90 -12.82 8.58
N PHE A 418 -5.53 -13.96 8.28
CA PHE A 418 -4.97 -15.29 8.50
C PHE A 418 -4.66 -15.92 7.14
N TYR A 419 -3.44 -16.40 6.93
CA TYR A 419 -2.95 -17.01 5.69
C TYR A 419 -2.40 -18.41 5.93
N ILE A 420 -2.62 -19.31 4.98
CA ILE A 420 -2.05 -20.67 4.99
C ILE A 420 -1.35 -20.94 3.66
N GLU A 421 -0.21 -21.62 3.68
CA GLU A 421 0.45 -22.08 2.46
C GLU A 421 -0.47 -23.07 1.72
N GLU A 422 -0.60 -22.97 0.40
CA GLU A 422 -1.50 -23.86 -0.37
C GLU A 422 -1.19 -25.34 -0.12
N LYS A 423 0.09 -25.70 -0.04
CA LYS A 423 0.53 -27.07 0.25
C LYS A 423 0.09 -27.57 1.63
N ALA A 424 0.09 -26.69 2.63
CA ALA A 424 -0.40 -27.00 3.98
C ALA A 424 -1.93 -27.13 3.98
N LEU A 425 -2.63 -26.27 3.22
CA LEU A 425 -4.07 -26.34 3.02
C LEU A 425 -4.51 -27.67 2.36
N GLU A 426 -3.80 -28.12 1.32
CA GLU A 426 -4.02 -29.42 0.67
C GLU A 426 -3.89 -30.59 1.66
N GLN A 427 -2.93 -30.50 2.58
CA GLN A 427 -2.68 -31.50 3.62
C GLN A 427 -3.58 -31.34 4.84
N ARG A 428 -4.42 -30.30 4.88
CA ARG A 428 -5.23 -29.90 6.04
C ARG A 428 -4.39 -29.67 7.31
N ASP A 429 -3.18 -29.15 7.13
CA ASP A 429 -2.26 -28.84 8.22
C ASP A 429 -2.34 -27.34 8.57
N PHE A 430 -3.14 -27.03 9.58
CA PHE A 430 -3.33 -25.65 10.08
C PHE A 430 -2.36 -25.31 11.23
N THR A 431 -1.30 -26.10 11.42
CA THR A 431 -0.34 -25.85 12.50
C THR A 431 0.52 -24.60 12.27
N HIS A 432 0.71 -24.22 11.00
CA HIS A 432 1.50 -23.06 10.58
C HIS A 432 0.61 -22.14 9.73
N VAL A 433 -0.14 -21.28 10.41
CA VAL A 433 -0.91 -20.19 9.80
C VAL A 433 -0.18 -18.90 10.11
N LEU A 434 0.02 -18.07 9.08
CA LEU A 434 0.60 -16.75 9.22
C LEU A 434 -0.51 -15.73 9.48
N VAL A 435 -0.23 -14.79 10.38
CA VAL A 435 -1.14 -13.71 10.74
C VAL A 435 -0.47 -12.37 10.56
N ASP A 436 -1.19 -11.50 9.87
CA ASP A 436 -0.88 -10.10 9.63
C ASP A 436 -1.91 -9.29 10.45
N TRP A 437 -1.47 -8.41 11.35
CA TRP A 437 -2.35 -7.58 12.18
C TRP A 437 -1.90 -6.11 12.20
N GLN A 438 -2.76 -5.24 11.68
CA GLN A 438 -2.52 -3.80 11.47
C GLN A 438 -3.17 -2.94 12.56
#